data_AF-A0A955JHJ2-F1
#
_entry.id   AF-A0A955JHJ2-F1
#
_cell.length_a   1.000
_cell.length_b   1.000
_cell.length_c   1.000
_cell.angle_alpha   90.00
_cell.angle_beta   90.00
_cell.angle_gamma   90.00
#
_symmetry.space_group_name_H-M   'P 1'
#
loop_
_entity.id
_entity.type
_entity.pdbx_description
1 polymer ?
#
loop_
_entity_poly.entity_id
_entity_poly.type
_entity_poly.pdbx_seq_one_letter_code
_entity_poly.pdbx_strand_id
1 'polypeptide(L)' 'MYKSLEHRKTAVADATALTETIMSGLPGCMQQGAVARDELTRHATSVLGRFDRAAGVQYQAFHPVKD' A
#
# COMPACT_ATOMS: atom_id res chain seq x y z
N MET A 1 5.80 0.09 -3.22
CA MET A 1 5.52 1.47 -2.78
C MET A 1 6.24 2.51 -3.61
N TYR A 2 7.59 2.57 -3.60
CA TYR A 2 8.34 3.61 -4.32
C TYR A 2 7.88 3.89 -5.76
N LYS A 3 7.72 2.85 -6.59
CA LYS A 3 7.25 2.99 -7.99
C LYS A 3 5.90 3.70 -8.14
N SER A 4 5.00 3.56 -7.16
CA SER A 4 3.70 4.23 -7.17
C SER A 4 3.83 5.74 -6.87
N LEU A 5 4.96 6.16 -6.31
CA LEU A 5 5.22 7.51 -5.81
C LEU A 5 6.30 8.23 -6.62
N GLU A 6 6.89 7.61 -7.66
CA GLU A 6 7.98 8.19 -8.47
C GLU A 6 7.63 9.54 -9.12
N HIS A 7 6.34 9.84 -9.26
CA HIS A 7 5.86 11.14 -9.72
C HIS A 7 6.07 12.28 -8.69
N ARG A 8 6.38 11.95 -7.43
CA ARG A 8 6.62 12.90 -6.34
C ARG A 8 8.12 13.12 -6.14
N LYS A 9 8.51 14.36 -5.84
CA LYS A 9 9.90 14.71 -5.48
C LYS A 9 10.36 14.03 -4.19
N THR A 10 9.42 13.69 -3.30
CA THR A 10 9.65 13.05 -2.00
C THR A 10 9.44 11.53 -2.03
N ALA A 11 9.45 10.90 -3.21
CA ALA A 11 9.08 9.50 -3.41
C ALA A 11 9.73 8.50 -2.43
N VAL A 12 11.03 8.68 -2.12
CA VAL A 12 11.74 7.79 -1.19
C VAL A 12 11.21 7.94 0.23
N ALA A 13 11.12 9.18 0.73
CA ALA A 13 10.64 9.46 2.09
C ALA A 13 9.17 9.05 2.25
N ASP A 14 8.33 9.37 1.26
CA ASP A 14 6.92 8.99 1.23
C ASP A 14 6.77 7.46 1.21
N ALA A 15 7.59 6.75 0.42
CA ALA A 15 7.55 5.29 0.35
C ALA A 15 7.90 4.64 1.69
N THR A 16 8.88 5.16 2.41
CA THR A 16 9.24 4.67 3.75
C THR A 16 8.10 4.87 4.73
N ALA A 17 7.58 6.10 4.86
CA ALA A 17 6.49 6.42 5.79
C ALA A 17 5.20 5.64 5.46
N LEU A 18 4.89 5.45 4.18
CA LEU A 18 3.73 4.65 3.76
C LEU A 18 3.93 3.17 4.05
N THR A 19 5.15 2.65 3.89
CA THR A 19 5.45 1.26 4.24
C THR A 19 5.28 1.04 5.75
N GLU A 20 5.75 1.95 6.58
CA GLU A 20 5.53 1.91 8.04
C GLU A 20 4.05 1.99 8.40
N THR A 21 3.29 2.87 7.74
CA THR A 21 1.85 3.02 7.92
C THR A 21 1.09 1.74 7.55
N ILE A 22 1.48 1.09 6.46
CA ILE A 22 0.90 -0.20 6.06
C ILE A 22 1.25 -1.27 7.08
N MET A 23 2.52 -1.36 7.51
CA MET A 23 2.97 -2.36 8.48
C MET A 23 2.30 -2.21 9.84
N SER A 24 2.03 -0.98 10.30
CA SER A 24 1.35 -0.74 11.58
C SER A 24 -0.11 -1.19 11.59
N GLY A 25 -0.76 -1.27 10.42
CA GLY A 25 -2.11 -1.79 10.27
C GLY A 25 -2.21 -3.30 10.12
N LEU A 26 -1.11 -4.00 9.80
CA LEU A 26 -1.12 -5.45 9.55
C LEU A 26 -1.51 -6.33 10.73
N PRO A 27 -1.17 -6.03 12.00
CA PRO A 27 -1.55 -6.90 13.12
C PRO A 27 -3.06 -7.18 13.20
N GLY A 28 -3.91 -6.25 12.76
CA GLY A 28 -5.36 -6.44 12.69
C GLY A 28 -5.85 -7.35 11.55
N CYS A 29 -5.01 -7.61 10.55
CA CYS A 29 -5.29 -8.48 9.41
C CYS A 29 -4.57 -9.83 9.49
N MET A 30 -3.71 -10.04 10.50
CA MET A 30 -2.94 -11.27 10.63
C MET A 30 -3.81 -12.40 11.19
N GLN A 31 -3.84 -13.53 10.47
CA GLN A 31 -4.37 -14.79 10.98
C GLN A 31 -3.23 -15.79 11.09
N GLN A 32 -3.02 -16.34 12.30
CA GLN A 32 -1.99 -17.35 12.58
C GLN A 32 -0.56 -16.92 12.17
N GLY A 33 -0.24 -15.63 12.27
CA GLY A 33 1.07 -15.10 11.88
C GLY A 33 1.25 -14.89 10.37
N ALA A 34 0.22 -15.11 9.56
CA ALA A 34 0.23 -14.87 8.13
C ALA A 34 -0.75 -13.74 7.76
N VAL A 35 -0.49 -13.06 6.65
CA VAL A 35 -1.41 -12.10 6.01
C VAL A 35 -1.66 -12.58 4.60
N ALA A 36 -2.92 -12.65 4.19
CA ALA A 36 -3.25 -13.00 2.81
C ALA A 36 -2.76 -11.89 1.87
N ARG A 37 -2.20 -12.27 0.72
CA ARG A 37 -1.75 -11.29 -0.30
C ARG A 37 -2.86 -10.31 -0.65
N ASP A 38 -4.10 -10.77 -0.79
CA ASP A 38 -5.23 -9.92 -1.20
C ASP A 38 -5.63 -8.94 -0.09
N GLU A 39 -5.51 -9.32 1.18
CA GLU A 39 -5.72 -8.41 2.32
C GLU A 39 -4.62 -7.35 2.40
N LEU A 40 -3.36 -7.76 2.24
CA LEU A 40 -2.23 -6.84 2.18
C LEU A 40 -2.39 -5.85 1.01
N THR A 41 -2.81 -6.35 -0.16
CA THR A 41 -3.02 -5.53 -1.35
C THR A 41 -4.18 -4.56 -1.15
N ARG A 42 -5.30 -5.00 -0.57
CA ARG A 42 -6.43 -4.12 -0.20
C ARG A 42 -6.01 -3.05 0.80
N HIS A 43 -5.29 -3.43 1.85
CA HIS A 43 -4.83 -2.50 2.87
C HIS A 43 -3.88 -1.45 2.28
N ALA A 44 -2.88 -1.88 1.51
CA ALA A 44 -1.95 -1.00 0.81
C ALA A 44 -2.66 -0.04 -0.16
N THR A 45 -3.63 -0.56 -0.94
CA THR A 45 -4.42 0.26 -1.88
C THR A 45 -5.27 1.29 -1.14
N SER A 46 -5.89 0.92 -0.01
CA SER A 46 -6.66 1.85 0.82
C SER A 46 -5.78 2.95 1.43
N VAL A 47 -4.58 2.61 1.91
CA VAL A 47 -3.64 3.60 2.46
C VAL A 47 -3.18 4.56 1.38
N LEU A 48 -2.76 4.03 0.23
CA LEU A 48 -2.35 4.84 -0.91
C LEU A 48 -3.47 5.73 -1.42
N GLY A 49 -4.70 5.21 -1.58
CA GLY A 49 -5.83 6.00 -2.05
C GLY A 49 -6.20 7.18 -1.14
N ARG A 50 -5.95 7.07 0.17
CA ARG A 50 -6.13 8.17 1.14
C ARG A 50 -5.00 9.19 1.10
N PHE A 51 -3.78 8.74 0.82
CA PHE A 51 -2.60 9.59 0.74
C PHE A 51 -2.55 10.36 -0.59
N ASP A 52 -2.66 9.64 -1.69
CA ASP A 52 -2.58 10.16 -3.05
C ASP A 52 -3.32 9.25 -4.03
N ARG A 53 -4.31 9.82 -4.71
CA ARG A 53 -5.13 9.08 -5.68
C ARG A 53 -4.29 8.52 -6.83
N ALA A 54 -3.29 9.26 -7.32
CA ALA A 54 -2.46 8.81 -8.44
C ALA A 54 -1.63 7.58 -8.06
N ALA A 55 -0.99 7.61 -6.88
CA ALA A 55 -0.28 6.46 -6.34
C ALA A 55 -1.19 5.25 -6.12
N GLY A 56 -2.42 5.46 -5.62
CA GLY A 56 -3.41 4.39 -5.45
C GLY A 56 -3.78 3.71 -6.77
N VAL A 57 -4.09 4.50 -7.80
CA VAL A 57 -4.39 3.98 -9.16
C VAL A 57 -3.19 3.24 -9.73
N GLN A 58 -1.99 3.81 -9.63
CA GLN A 58 -0.78 3.19 -10.16
C GLN A 58 -0.49 1.87 -9.45
N TYR A 59 -0.64 1.81 -8.12
CA TYR A 59 -0.47 0.58 -7.37
C TYR A 59 -1.48 -0.49 -7.77
N GLN A 60 -2.76 -0.13 -7.92
CA GLN A 60 -3.83 -1.05 -8.31
C GLN A 60 -3.62 -1.63 -9.71
N ALA A 61 -3.02 -0.88 -10.65
CA ALA A 61 -2.70 -1.37 -11.99
C ALA A 61 -1.70 -2.53 -11.97
N PHE A 62 -0.74 -2.54 -11.03
CA PHE A 62 0.25 -3.62 -10.87
C PHE A 62 -0.17 -4.67 -9.84
N HIS A 63 -1.08 -4.33 -8.93
CA HIS A 63 -1.57 -5.17 -7.86
C HIS A 63 -3.10 -5.16 -7.82
N PRO A 64 -3.78 -5.75 -8.83
CA PRO A 64 -5.22 -5.77 -8.88
C PRO A 64 -5.78 -6.59 -7.71
N VAL A 65 -6.70 -5.97 -6.96
CA VAL A 65 -7.50 -6.68 -5.95
C VAL A 65 -8.48 -7.56 -6.71
N LYS A 66 -8.43 -8.87 -6.45
CA LYS A 66 -9.45 -9.81 -6.93
C LYS A 66 -10.61 -9.80 -5.93
N ASP A 67 -11.83 -9.65 -6.45
CA ASP A 67 -13.07 -9.80 -5.68
C ASP A 67 -13.29 -11.25 -5.26
#